data_AF-A0A967A6Q8-F1
#
_entry.id   AF-A0A967A6Q8-F1
#
_cell.length_a   1.000
_cell.length_b   1.000
_cell.length_c   1.000
_cell.angle_alpha   90.00
_cell.angle_beta   90.00
_cell.angle_gamma   90.00
#
_symmetry.space_group_name_H-M   'P 1'
#
loop_
_entity.id
_entity.type
_entity.pdbx_description
1 polymer ?
#
loop_
_entity_poly.entity_id
_entity_poly.type
_entity_poly.pdbx_seq_one_letter_code
_entity_poly.pdbx_strand_id
1 'polypeptide(L)' 'GWLENGKKFDSSVDRGQPFSFPLGAGRVIKGWDEGVQGMKVGGKRKLTIPSDLGYGSRGAGGVIPPNATLIFDVELLGVK' A
#
# COMPACT_ATOMS: atom_id res chain seq x y z
N GLY A 1 3.42 -4.77 3.91
CA GLY A 1 3.28 -5.00 2.47
C GLY A 1 3.89 -6.34 2.13
N TRP A 2 3.07 -7.24 1.58
CA TRP A 2 3.45 -8.60 1.23
C TRP A 2 3.09 -8.92 -0.22
N LEU A 3 3.90 -9.76 -0.85
CA LEU A 3 3.52 -10.45 -2.09
C LEU A 3 2.60 -11.63 -1.76
N GLU A 4 1.89 -12.17 -2.76
CA GLU A 4 0.98 -13.32 -2.58
C GLU A 4 1.67 -14.58 -2.02
N ASN A 5 2.97 -14.74 -2.28
CA ASN A 5 3.77 -15.81 -1.70
C ASN A 5 4.16 -15.57 -0.22
N GLY A 6 3.60 -14.56 0.44
CA GLY A 6 3.86 -14.21 1.82
C GLY A 6 5.18 -13.46 2.07
N LYS A 7 5.99 -13.20 1.03
CA LYS A 7 7.22 -12.44 1.17
C LYS A 7 6.90 -10.97 1.49
N LYS A 8 7.33 -10.51 2.67
CA LYS A 8 7.28 -9.11 3.05
C LYS A 8 8.26 -8.30 2.19
N PHE A 9 7.81 -7.20 1.61
CA PHE A 9 8.65 -6.28 0.82
C PHE A 9 8.75 -4.89 1.43
N ASP A 10 7.77 -4.47 2.24
CA ASP A 10 7.77 -3.15 2.89
C ASP A 10 6.98 -3.16 4.20
N SER A 11 7.42 -2.36 5.19
CA SER A 11 6.75 -2.19 6.49
C SER A 11 7.15 -0.87 7.15
N SER A 12 6.18 0.05 7.33
CA SER A 12 6.35 1.25 8.15
C SER A 12 6.49 0.92 9.64
N VAL A 13 5.89 -0.19 10.08
CA VAL A 13 5.96 -0.68 11.46
C VAL A 13 7.38 -1.13 11.80
N ASP A 14 8.03 -1.87 10.91
CA ASP A 14 9.41 -2.34 11.12
C ASP A 14 10.40 -1.16 11.18
N ARG A 15 10.11 -0.09 10.43
CA ARG A 15 10.88 1.16 10.47
C ARG A 15 10.58 2.04 11.68
N GLY A 16 9.51 1.76 12.42
CA GLY A 16 9.03 2.62 13.52
C GLY A 16 8.58 4.01 13.05
N GLN A 17 8.32 4.20 11.77
CA GLN A 17 7.99 5.51 11.18
C GLN A 17 6.69 5.42 10.36
N PRO A 18 5.63 6.13 10.77
CA PRO A 18 4.41 6.23 9.99
C PRO A 18 4.64 6.78 8.59
N PHE A 19 3.89 6.29 7.63
CA PHE A 19 3.88 6.81 6.27
C PHE A 19 2.79 7.88 6.13
N SER A 20 3.13 9.04 5.57
CA SER A 20 2.20 10.15 5.33
C SER A 20 2.23 10.53 3.86
N PHE A 21 1.04 10.72 3.28
CA PHE A 21 0.88 11.10 1.88
C PHE A 21 -0.41 11.91 1.68
N PRO A 22 -0.48 12.78 0.66
CA PRO A 22 -1.72 13.45 0.28
C PRO A 22 -2.66 12.47 -0.45
N LEU A 23 -3.84 12.23 0.11
CA LEU A 23 -4.84 11.30 -0.44
C LEU A 23 -5.49 11.86 -1.72
N GLY A 24 -5.58 11.04 -2.76
CA GLY A 24 -6.25 11.38 -4.02
C GLY A 24 -5.44 12.29 -4.94
N ALA A 25 -4.16 12.50 -4.64
CA ALA A 25 -3.25 13.35 -5.42
C ALA A 25 -2.39 12.55 -6.42
N GLY A 26 -2.57 11.24 -6.54
CA GLY A 26 -1.76 10.39 -7.42
C GLY A 26 -0.29 10.31 -6.99
N ARG A 27 0.00 10.53 -5.70
CA ARG A 27 1.36 10.49 -5.13
C ARG A 27 1.75 9.10 -4.63
N VAL A 28 0.79 8.18 -4.62
CA VAL A 28 0.93 6.76 -4.29
C VAL A 28 0.33 5.93 -5.41
N ILE A 29 0.48 4.61 -5.33
CA ILE A 29 -0.20 3.69 -6.27
C ILE A 29 -1.72 3.85 -6.16
N LYS A 30 -2.43 3.68 -7.28
CA LYS A 30 -3.89 3.94 -7.35
C LYS A 30 -4.68 3.15 -6.30
N GLY A 31 -4.30 1.90 -6.04
CA GLY A 31 -4.96 1.07 -5.03
C GLY A 31 -4.84 1.62 -3.60
N TRP A 32 -3.86 2.47 -3.31
CA TRP A 32 -3.79 3.19 -2.03
C TRP A 32 -4.71 4.42 -2.02
N ASP A 33 -4.70 5.22 -3.08
CA ASP A 33 -5.57 6.40 -3.19
C ASP A 33 -7.05 6.00 -3.08
N GLU A 34 -7.45 4.91 -3.74
CA GLU A 34 -8.81 4.38 -3.65
C GLU A 34 -9.04 3.59 -2.35
N GLY A 35 -8.08 2.73 -1.96
CA GLY A 35 -8.23 1.79 -0.86
C GLY A 35 -8.26 2.43 0.52
N VAL A 36 -7.66 3.60 0.71
CA VAL A 36 -7.67 4.35 1.98
C VAL A 36 -8.87 5.29 2.07
N GLN A 37 -9.50 5.63 0.94
CA GLN A 37 -10.66 6.51 0.93
C GLN A 37 -11.79 5.96 1.81
N GLY A 38 -12.41 6.85 2.58
CA GLY A 38 -13.49 6.53 3.51
C GLY A 38 -13.06 5.82 4.80
N MET A 39 -11.76 5.55 5.01
CA MET A 39 -11.29 5.09 6.32
C MET A 39 -11.49 6.16 7.40
N LYS A 40 -11.73 5.72 8.63
CA LYS A 40 -11.79 6.58 9.82
C LYS A 40 -10.52 6.41 10.64
N VAL A 41 -10.12 7.46 11.37
CA VAL A 41 -8.94 7.41 12.25
C VAL A 41 -9.09 6.27 13.26
N GLY A 42 -8.02 5.50 13.47
CA GLY A 42 -7.99 4.24 14.23
C GLY A 42 -8.49 3.01 13.45
N GLY A 43 -9.05 3.21 12.26
CA GLY A 43 -9.55 2.13 11.41
C GLY A 43 -8.41 1.30 10.81
N LYS A 44 -8.62 -0.01 10.76
CA LYS A 44 -7.72 -0.98 10.14
C LYS A 44 -8.36 -1.60 8.91
N ARG A 45 -7.59 -1.78 7.84
CA ARG A 45 -8.07 -2.34 6.57
C ARG A 45 -6.97 -3.17 5.91
N LYS A 46 -7.35 -4.33 5.38
CA LYS A 46 -6.50 -5.09 4.46
C LYS A 46 -6.83 -4.68 3.03
N LEU A 47 -5.81 -4.28 2.27
CA LEU A 47 -5.90 -3.97 0.85
C LEU A 47 -5.23 -5.07 0.05
N THR A 48 -5.96 -5.67 -0.88
CA THR A 48 -5.41 -6.56 -1.91
C THR A 48 -5.45 -5.79 -3.22
N ILE A 49 -4.29 -5.34 -3.68
CA ILE A 49 -4.14 -4.42 -4.81
C ILE A 49 -3.63 -5.22 -6.02
N PRO A 50 -4.44 -5.41 -7.06
CA PRO A 50 -3.98 -6.04 -8.29
C PRO A 50 -2.94 -5.16 -8.99
N SER A 51 -2.13 -5.77 -9.86
CA SER A 51 -0.94 -5.11 -10.39
C SER A 51 -1.21 -3.83 -11.18
N ASP A 52 -2.34 -3.73 -11.87
CA ASP A 52 -2.80 -2.58 -12.64
C ASP A 52 -3.11 -1.34 -11.76
N LEU A 53 -3.46 -1.58 -10.50
CA LEU A 53 -3.60 -0.54 -9.47
C LEU A 53 -2.34 -0.37 -8.61
N GLY A 54 -1.31 -1.17 -8.87
CA GLY A 54 -0.01 -1.18 -8.20
C GLY A 54 1.13 -0.71 -9.09
N TYR A 55 2.11 -1.58 -9.33
CA TYR A 55 3.33 -1.28 -10.10
C TYR A 55 3.31 -1.86 -11.53
N GLY A 56 2.20 -2.48 -11.94
CA GLY A 56 1.97 -3.04 -13.27
C GLY A 56 3.03 -4.04 -13.73
N SER A 57 3.21 -4.11 -15.04
CA SER A 57 4.20 -4.99 -15.68
C SER A 57 5.66 -4.57 -15.44
N ARG A 58 5.91 -3.38 -14.89
CA ARG A 58 7.26 -2.91 -14.59
C ARG A 58 7.79 -3.45 -13.26
N GLY A 59 6.91 -3.67 -12.28
CA GLY A 59 7.34 -3.93 -10.91
C GLY A 59 8.09 -2.73 -10.29
N ALA A 60 8.80 -2.94 -9.19
CA ALA A 60 9.53 -1.87 -8.51
C ALA A 60 10.74 -2.33 -7.68
N GLY A 61 11.82 -1.55 -7.74
CA GLY A 61 12.95 -1.60 -6.79
C GLY A 61 13.69 -2.94 -6.69
N GLY A 62 13.52 -3.84 -7.66
CA GLY A 62 14.06 -5.21 -7.61
C GLY A 62 13.40 -6.12 -6.55
N VAL A 63 12.39 -5.61 -5.82
CA VAL A 63 11.72 -6.34 -4.73
C VAL A 63 10.29 -6.71 -5.09
N ILE A 64 9.63 -5.92 -5.94
CA ILE A 64 8.29 -6.18 -6.45
C ILE A 64 8.42 -6.64 -7.90
N PRO A 65 8.05 -7.90 -8.22
CA PRO A 65 8.13 -8.41 -9.58
C PRO A 65 7.05 -7.78 -10.49
N PRO A 66 7.22 -7.89 -11.82
CA PRO A 66 6.18 -7.59 -12.80
C PRO A 66 4.84 -8.27 -12.46
N ASN A 67 3.74 -7.56 -12.68
CA ASN A 67 2.37 -8.06 -12.53
C ASN A 67 2.02 -8.60 -11.14
N ALA A 68 2.75 -8.18 -10.11
CA ALA A 68 2.50 -8.64 -8.75
C ALA A 68 1.23 -8.04 -8.15
N THR A 69 0.41 -8.88 -7.52
CA THR A 69 -0.60 -8.45 -6.55
C THR A 69 0.08 -8.10 -5.23
N LEU A 70 -0.33 -7.00 -4.60
CA LEU A 70 0.23 -6.51 -3.36
C LEU A 70 -0.80 -6.59 -2.24
N ILE A 71 -0.38 -7.05 -1.07
CA ILE A 71 -1.23 -7.14 0.12
C ILE A 71 -0.70 -6.16 1.16
N PHE A 72 -1.56 -5.28 1.68
CA PHE A 72 -1.22 -4.33 2.74
C PHE A 72 -2.20 -4.43 3.89
N ASP A 73 -1.69 -4.40 5.11
CA ASP A 73 -2.47 -4.10 6.30
C ASP A 73 -2.21 -2.63 6.65
N VAL A 74 -3.26 -1.83 6.65
CA VAL A 74 -3.21 -0.37 6.82
C VAL A 74 -3.98 0.00 8.07
N GLU A 75 -3.39 0.87 8.89
CA GLU A 75 -4.04 1.54 10.02
C GLU A 75 -3.99 3.05 9.79
N LEU A 76 -5.15 3.71 9.82
CA LEU A 76 -5.20 5.16 9.66
C LEU A 76 -4.93 5.84 11.00
N LEU A 77 -3.73 6.39 11.18
CA LEU A 77 -3.34 7.04 12.43
C LEU A 77 -3.87 8.46 12.60
N GLY A 78 -4.15 9.16 11.50
CA GLY A 78 -4.65 10.53 11.54
C GLY A 78 -4.88 11.13 10.16
N VAL A 79 -5.59 12.26 10.13
CA VAL A 79 -5.77 13.13 8.97
C VAL A 79 -5.41 14.56 9.37
N LYS A 80 -4.85 15.34 8.46
CA LYS A 80 -4.38 16.71 8.70
C LYS A 80 -4.80 17.61 7.56
#